data_AF-A0A6P0XXA2-F1
#
_entry.id   AF-A0A6P0XXA2-F1
#
_cell.length_a   1.000
_cell.length_b   1.000
_cell.length_c   1.000
_cell.angle_alpha   90.00
_cell.angle_beta   90.00
_cell.angle_gamma   90.00
#
_symmetry.space_group_name_H-M   'P 1'
#
loop_
_entity.id
_entity.type
_entity.pdbx_description
1 polymer ?
#
loop_
_entity_poly.entity_id
_entity_poly.type
_entity_poly.pdbx_seq_one_letter_code
_entity_poly.pdbx_strand_id
1 'polypeptide(L)'
;GASEEIAASYISETIDKPVVAYIAGIYAPINQNYTHASSLISARNSRVKHNFHNQMKSKISAFKEFKIPVAKRPSEIPSLVKYSLEKKYV
;
A
#
# COMPACT_ATOMS: atom_id res chain seq x y z
N GLY A 1 -0.67 -11.00 -1.88
CA GLY A 1 0.53 -11.32 -2.67
C GLY A 1 1.59 -10.26 -2.40
N ALA A 2 2.84 -10.52 -2.74
CA ALA A 2 3.98 -9.57 -2.63
C ALA A 2 3.97 -8.48 -3.72
N SER A 3 2.83 -8.32 -4.42
CA SER A 3 2.66 -7.41 -5.57
C SER A 3 3.00 -5.96 -5.23
N GLU A 4 2.64 -5.50 -4.05
CA GLU A 4 2.81 -4.11 -3.64
C GLU A 4 4.26 -3.79 -3.26
N GLU A 5 5.00 -4.76 -2.73
CA GLU A 5 6.42 -4.61 -2.40
C GLU A 5 7.26 -4.52 -3.68
N ILE A 6 6.96 -5.38 -4.66
CA ILE A 6 7.58 -5.35 -5.99
C ILE A 6 7.23 -4.04 -6.71
N ALA A 7 5.98 -3.58 -6.60
CA ALA A 7 5.55 -2.32 -7.19
C ALA A 7 6.33 -1.12 -6.64
N ALA A 8 6.60 -1.08 -5.33
CA ALA A 8 7.34 0.01 -4.71
C ALA A 8 8.79 0.10 -5.23
N SER A 9 9.47 -1.04 -5.34
CA SER A 9 10.81 -1.13 -5.94
C SER A 9 10.79 -0.69 -7.41
N TYR A 10 9.86 -1.20 -8.22
CA TYR A 10 9.74 -0.82 -9.63
C TYR A 10 9.46 0.68 -9.83
N ILE A 11 8.58 1.26 -9.00
CA ILE A 11 8.30 2.70 -9.02
C ILE A 11 9.57 3.51 -8.76
N SER A 12 10.37 3.09 -7.78
CA SER A 12 11.60 3.82 -7.44
C SER A 12 12.68 3.74 -8.52
N GLU A 13 12.75 2.64 -9.26
CA GLU A 13 13.80 2.39 -10.25
C GLU A 13 13.43 2.90 -11.66
N THR A 14 12.15 2.85 -12.02
CA THR A 14 11.72 3.03 -13.43
C THR A 14 10.74 4.19 -13.63
N ILE A 15 10.08 4.68 -12.58
CA ILE A 15 9.00 5.67 -12.73
C ILE A 15 9.45 7.05 -12.22
N ASP A 16 9.68 7.97 -13.14
CA ASP A 16 10.01 9.36 -12.79
C ASP A 16 8.80 10.17 -12.32
N LYS A 17 7.58 9.73 -12.61
CA LYS A 17 6.35 10.46 -12.25
C LYS A 17 6.12 10.40 -10.74
N PRO A 18 5.64 11.48 -10.10
CA PRO A 18 5.33 11.45 -8.68
C PRO A 18 4.23 10.42 -8.41
N VAL A 19 4.47 9.52 -7.46
CA VAL A 19 3.53 8.44 -7.08
C VAL A 19 3.09 8.64 -5.63
N VAL A 20 1.79 8.48 -5.39
CA VAL A 20 1.19 8.47 -4.05
C VAL A 20 0.43 7.17 -3.88
N ALA A 21 0.61 6.50 -2.75
CA ALA A 21 -0.05 5.24 -2.44
C ALA A 21 -1.16 5.42 -1.39
N TYR A 22 -2.24 4.65 -1.51
CA TYR A 22 -3.27 4.51 -0.48
C TYR A 22 -3.64 3.03 -0.36
N ILE A 23 -3.55 2.49 0.85
CA ILE A 23 -3.90 1.10 1.13
C ILE A 23 -5.29 1.10 1.78
N ALA A 24 -6.30 0.60 1.06
CA ALA A 24 -7.65 0.49 1.60
C ALA A 24 -7.76 -0.67 2.60
N GLY A 25 -8.74 -0.59 3.50
CA GLY A 25 -9.05 -1.67 4.43
C GLY A 25 -8.19 -1.74 5.70
N ILE A 26 -7.28 -0.79 5.95
CA ILE A 26 -6.43 -0.76 7.16
C ILE A 26 -7.27 -0.74 8.46
N TYR A 27 -8.46 -0.13 8.41
CA TYR A 27 -9.40 -0.03 9.53
C TYR A 27 -10.59 -1.00 9.40
N ALA A 28 -10.53 -1.96 8.48
CA ALA A 28 -11.58 -2.94 8.32
C ALA A 28 -11.68 -3.80 9.60
N PRO A 29 -12.89 -4.00 10.15
CA PRO A 29 -13.05 -4.87 11.31
C PRO A 29 -12.73 -6.32 10.91
N ILE A 30 -11.91 -6.99 11.73
CA ILE A 30 -11.30 -8.31 11.47
C ILE A 30 -12.34 -9.40 11.15
N ASN A 31 -13.60 -9.19 11.54
CA ASN A 31 -14.73 -10.11 11.35
C ASN A 31 -15.48 -9.94 10.02
N GLN A 32 -15.19 -8.90 9.22
CA GLN A 32 -15.74 -8.76 7.88
C GLN A 32 -14.69 -9.16 6.85
N ASN A 33 -14.97 -10.26 6.15
CA ASN A 33 -14.17 -10.74 5.04
C ASN A 33 -14.28 -9.76 3.86
N TYR A 34 -13.48 -8.69 3.89
CA TYR A 34 -13.23 -7.83 2.72
C TYR A 34 -12.30 -8.58 1.76
N THR A 35 -12.81 -9.65 1.19
CA THR A 35 -12.03 -10.56 0.35
C THR A 35 -12.46 -10.36 -1.09
N HIS A 36 -11.67 -9.60 -1.86
CA HIS A 36 -11.44 -9.94 -3.27
C HIS A 36 -11.03 -11.41 -3.28
N ALA A 37 -11.63 -12.26 -4.13
CA ALA A 37 -11.46 -13.71 -4.09
C ALA A 37 -9.99 -14.19 -4.03
N SER A 38 -9.05 -13.39 -4.53
CA SER A 38 -7.60 -13.60 -4.49
C SER A 38 -6.97 -13.58 -3.08
N SER A 39 -7.57 -12.90 -2.08
CA SER A 39 -7.05 -12.88 -0.70
C SER A 39 -7.48 -14.10 0.13
N LEU A 40 -8.54 -14.83 -0.28
CA LEU A 40 -8.97 -16.06 0.40
C LEU A 40 -8.01 -17.22 0.10
N ILE A 41 -7.51 -17.29 -1.14
CA ILE A 41 -6.65 -18.39 -1.62
C ILE A 41 -5.26 -18.32 -0.95
N SER A 42 -4.70 -17.11 -0.77
CA SER A 42 -3.48 -16.93 0.05
C SER A 42 -3.72 -17.34 1.51
N ALA A 43 -4.90 -17.07 2.07
CA ALA A 43 -5.23 -17.46 3.44
C ALA A 43 -5.38 -18.98 3.62
N ARG A 44 -5.94 -19.69 2.63
CA ARG A 44 -6.08 -21.15 2.67
C ARG A 44 -4.77 -21.92 2.54
N ASN A 45 -3.79 -21.37 1.81
CA ASN A 45 -2.50 -22.03 1.56
C ASN A 45 -1.47 -21.81 2.67
N SER A 46 -1.71 -20.91 3.63
CA SER A 46 -0.80 -20.69 4.76
C SER A 46 -1.46 -21.12 6.06
N ARG A 47 -0.90 -22.13 6.75
CA ARG A 47 -1.24 -22.47 8.16
C ARG A 47 -0.79 -21.39 9.15
N VAL A 48 -0.46 -20.21 8.67
CA VAL A 48 -0.08 -19.03 9.43
C VAL A 48 -1.34 -18.19 9.51
N LYS A 49 -1.80 -17.88 10.73
CA LYS A 49 -2.80 -16.82 10.92
C LYS A 49 -2.32 -15.61 10.13
N HIS A 50 -2.95 -15.34 8.99
CA HIS A 50 -2.68 -14.13 8.20
C HIS A 50 -3.12 -12.96 9.08
N ASN A 51 -2.18 -12.47 9.89
CA ASN A 51 -2.36 -11.26 10.64
C ASN A 51 -2.38 -10.15 9.60
N PHE A 52 -3.59 -9.84 9.12
CA PHE A 52 -3.88 -8.78 8.17
C PHE A 52 -3.17 -7.48 8.59
N HIS A 53 -3.13 -7.21 9.90
CA HIS A 53 -2.36 -6.13 10.51
C HIS A 53 -0.86 -6.14 10.19
N ASN A 54 -0.21 -7.31 10.26
CA ASN A 54 1.21 -7.43 9.93
C ASN A 54 1.45 -7.29 8.43
N GLN A 55 0.54 -7.79 7.59
CA GLN A 55 0.65 -7.65 6.14
C GLN A 55 0.46 -6.19 5.70
N MET A 56 -0.45 -5.45 6.33
CA MET A 56 -0.62 -4.01 6.08
C MET A 56 0.60 -3.20 6.53
N LYS A 57 1.18 -3.54 7.69
CA LYS A 57 2.42 -2.91 8.15
C LYS A 57 3.58 -3.17 7.19
N SER A 58 3.73 -4.40 6.69
CA SER A 58 4.77 -4.75 5.70
C SER A 58 4.67 -3.87 4.46
N LYS A 59 3.47 -3.77 3.88
CA LYS A 59 3.22 -2.94 2.69
C LYS A 59 3.52 -1.46 2.94
N ILE A 60 3.07 -0.91 4.06
CA ILE A 60 3.35 0.50 4.42
C ILE A 60 4.85 0.75 4.58
N SER A 61 5.57 -0.19 5.20
CA SER A 61 7.02 -0.08 5.38
C SER A 61 7.76 -0.10 4.05
N ALA A 62 7.39 -0.99 3.12
CA ALA A 62 7.99 -1.04 1.79
C ALA A 62 7.81 0.30 1.04
N PHE A 63 6.60 0.85 0.99
CA PHE A 63 6.39 2.15 0.34
C PHE A 63 7.19 3.29 1.00
N LYS A 64 7.34 3.28 2.33
CA LYS A 64 8.15 4.27 3.05
C LYS A 64 9.63 4.15 2.73
N GLU A 65 10.15 2.93 2.59
CA GLU A 65 11.55 2.67 2.24
C GLU A 65 11.90 3.31 0.89
N PHE A 66 11.01 3.20 -0.08
CA PHE A 66 11.14 3.80 -1.41
C PHE A 66 10.70 5.28 -1.48
N LYS A 67 10.53 5.95 -0.33
CA LYS A 67 10.12 7.36 -0.20
C LYS A 67 8.78 7.70 -0.90
N ILE A 68 7.92 6.70 -1.10
CA ILE A 68 6.59 6.88 -1.69
C ILE A 68 5.65 7.34 -0.56
N PRO A 69 5.03 8.52 -0.65
CA PRO A 69 4.07 8.98 0.35
C PRO A 69 2.84 8.07 0.38
N VAL A 70 2.50 7.57 1.56
CA VAL A 70 1.33 6.72 1.80
C VAL A 70 0.26 7.52 2.56
N ALA A 71 -0.91 7.71 1.94
CA ALA A 71 -2.05 8.35 2.58
C ALA A 71 -2.65 7.44 3.67
N LYS A 72 -2.99 8.00 4.83
CA LYS A 72 -3.70 7.25 5.89
C LYS A 72 -5.20 7.30 5.70
N ARG A 73 -5.70 8.38 5.09
CA ARG A 73 -7.12 8.56 4.73
C ARG A 73 -7.25 8.93 3.25
N PRO A 74 -8.33 8.52 2.57
CA PRO A 74 -8.58 8.92 1.18
C PRO A 74 -8.58 10.44 0.98
N SER A 75 -9.05 11.19 1.98
CA SER A 75 -9.09 12.65 1.97
C SER A 75 -7.72 13.32 1.93
N GLU A 76 -6.63 12.61 2.31
CA GLU A 76 -5.26 13.15 2.27
C GLU A 76 -4.62 13.01 0.89
N ILE A 77 -5.19 12.18 0.00
CA ILE A 77 -4.63 11.92 -1.34
C ILE A 77 -4.46 13.23 -2.14
N PRO A 78 -5.45 14.14 -2.24
CA PRO A 78 -5.29 15.37 -3.01
C PRO A 78 -4.14 16.25 -2.52
N SER A 79 -3.98 16.37 -1.21
CA SER A 79 -2.90 17.16 -0.59
C SER A 79 -1.53 16.55 -0.86
N LEU A 80 -1.40 15.22 -0.78
CA LEU A 80 -0.15 14.50 -1.06
C LEU A 80 0.23 14.58 -2.55
N VAL A 81 -0.75 14.50 -3.45
CA VAL A 81 -0.52 14.67 -4.89
C VAL A 81 -0.02 16.07 -5.18
N LYS A 82 -0.66 17.10 -4.61
CA LYS A 82 -0.21 18.50 -4.75
C LYS A 82 1.24 18.68 -4.29
N TYR A 83 1.55 18.21 -3.08
CA TYR A 83 2.91 18.26 -2.54
C TYR A 83 3.94 17.54 -3.43
N SER A 84 3.57 16.35 -3.95
CA SER A 84 4.48 15.57 -4.78
C SER A 84 4.69 16.17 -6.17
N LEU A 85 3.73 16.93 -6.69
CA LEU A 85 3.88 17.71 -7.91
C LEU A 85 4.76 18.94 -7.69
N GLU A 86 4.48 19.74 -6.64
CA GLU A 86 5.26 20.93 -6.31
C GLU A 86 6.76 20.60 -6.13
N LYS A 87 7.08 19.49 -5.46
CA LYS A 87 8.47 19.04 -5.25
C LYS A 87 9.21 18.62 -6.53
N LYS A 88 8.51 18.35 -7.63
CA LYS A 88 9.12 17.97 -8.92
C LYS A 88 9.41 19.18 -9.81
N TYR A 89 8.70 20.29 -9.60
CA TYR A 89 8.86 21.53 -10.36
C TYR A 89 9.67 22.60 -9.64
N VAL A 90 10.20 22.28 -8.45
CA VAL A 90 11.22 23.04 -7.71
C VAL A 90 12.56 22.35 -7.89
#